data_AF-A0A7J0H4B7-F1
#
_entry.id   AF-A0A7J0H4B7-F1
#
_cell.length_a   1.000
_cell.length_b   1.000
_cell.length_c   1.000
_cell.angle_alpha   90.00
_cell.angle_beta   90.00
_cell.angle_gamma   90.00
#
_symmetry.space_group_name_H-M   'P 1'
#
loop_
_entity.id
_entity.type
_entity.pdbx_description
1 polymer ?
#
loop_
_entity_poly.entity_id
_entity_poly.type
_entity_poly.pdbx_seq_one_letter_code
_entity_poly.pdbx_strand_id
1 'polypeptide(L)'
;MYIPWKYAREQAAIRASVRDGNLCTPSITGAAAEAFESHMTEYLREQISSYFADKLLRIVCDTILHMKGISKSGANQHISDGIPIANNIPMGDSALEFIKHVCAVLALDQNVQHDILVMRKNLLKYVRVREFAPEAEFQEQCLSFTLPNVICSYCNDCRDLDLCRDRALLAQEWRCAVLQCGQPYDREDLVCLKCNQVKAAHLAEHCACAGSFRCKEDVSEFCHKMQVFLNIAVHQKFQLLQECTSWILEIK
;
A
#
# COMPACT_ATOMS: atom_id res chain seq x y z
N MET A 1 8.46 6.54 14.67
CA MET A 1 9.35 7.71 14.51
C MET A 1 9.41 8.67 15.69
N TYR A 2 8.58 8.54 16.74
CA TYR A 2 8.58 9.50 17.86
C TYR A 2 9.92 9.58 18.64
N ILE A 3 10.59 8.44 18.88
CA ILE A 3 11.80 8.38 19.72
C ILE A 3 12.97 9.16 19.08
N PRO A 4 13.38 8.91 17.82
CA PRO A 4 14.41 9.72 17.16
C PRO A 4 14.06 11.21 17.05
N TRP A 5 12.80 11.52 16.75
CA TRP A 5 12.34 12.91 16.65
C TRP A 5 12.41 13.64 17.99
N LYS A 6 12.03 12.98 19.08
CA LYS A 6 12.11 13.52 20.44
C LYS A 6 13.56 13.79 20.83
N TYR A 7 14.45 12.84 20.59
CA TYR A 7 15.89 13.01 20.85
C TYR A 7 16.49 14.17 20.03
N ALA A 8 16.17 14.25 18.74
CA ALA A 8 16.62 15.37 17.88
C ALA A 8 16.17 16.73 18.42
N ARG A 9 14.92 16.83 18.91
CA ARG A 9 14.40 18.05 19.54
C ARG A 9 15.14 18.40 20.83
N GLU A 10 15.41 17.41 21.67
CA GLU A 10 16.16 17.61 22.92
C GLU A 10 17.59 18.07 22.64
N GLN A 11 18.28 17.46 21.68
CA GLN A 11 19.63 17.87 21.28
C GLN A 11 19.67 19.27 20.66
N ALA A 12 18.67 19.63 19.85
CA ALA A 12 18.53 20.99 19.32
C ALA A 12 18.31 22.02 20.45
N ALA A 13 17.51 21.68 21.46
CA ALA A 13 17.27 22.54 22.62
C ALA A 13 18.53 22.70 23.50
N ILE A 14 19.28 21.62 23.74
CA ILE A 14 20.56 21.68 24.48
C ILE A 14 21.54 22.60 23.76
N ARG A 15 21.69 22.45 22.43
CA ARG A 15 22.53 23.33 21.60
C ARG A 15 22.11 24.80 21.66
N ALA A 16 20.81 25.08 21.72
CA ALA A 16 20.30 26.43 21.89
C ALA A 16 20.61 27.01 23.28
N SER A 17 20.60 26.18 24.33
CA SER A 17 20.87 26.61 25.71
C SER A 17 22.36 26.85 26.04
N VAL A 18 23.29 26.20 25.33
CA VAL A 18 24.74 26.34 25.52
C VAL A 18 25.28 27.66 24.94
N ARG A 19 24.47 28.40 24.17
CA ARG A 19 24.87 29.68 23.56
C ARG A 19 24.36 30.87 24.36
N ASP A 20 25.31 31.53 25.00
CA ASP A 20 25.18 32.75 25.79
C ASP A 20 24.56 33.92 24.99
N GLY A 21 23.48 34.50 25.54
CA GLY A 21 23.11 35.92 25.48
C GLY A 21 22.86 36.67 24.16
N ASN A 22 23.16 36.15 22.98
CA ASN A 22 23.04 36.91 21.73
C ASN A 22 21.73 36.60 20.97
N LEU A 23 20.90 37.65 20.81
CA LEU A 23 19.57 37.66 20.17
C LEU A 23 19.54 37.40 18.65
N CYS A 24 20.68 37.09 18.02
CA CYS A 24 20.73 36.86 16.58
C CYS A 24 20.69 35.37 16.26
N THR A 25 19.80 34.94 15.35
CA THR A 25 19.80 33.59 14.77
C THR A 25 21.11 33.39 14.01
N PRO A 26 22.04 32.56 14.48
CA PRO A 26 23.32 32.39 13.79
C PRO A 26 23.15 31.34 12.68
N SER A 27 23.77 31.59 11.53
CA SER A 27 23.91 30.58 10.47
C SER A 27 24.61 29.33 11.03
N ILE A 28 24.05 28.15 10.77
CA ILE A 28 24.68 26.88 11.11
C ILE A 28 25.94 26.74 10.25
N THR A 29 27.10 26.56 10.87
CA THR A 29 28.32 26.22 10.12
C THR A 29 28.21 24.78 9.63
N GLY A 30 28.75 24.48 8.45
CA GLY A 30 28.74 23.10 7.90
C GLY A 30 29.26 22.06 8.90
N ALA A 31 30.36 22.36 9.59
CA ALA A 31 30.92 21.50 10.64
C ALA A 31 29.98 21.24 11.83
N ALA A 32 29.14 22.22 12.22
CA ALA A 32 28.18 22.04 13.31
C ALA A 32 26.95 21.21 12.89
N ALA A 33 26.59 21.26 11.59
CA ALA A 33 25.59 20.39 10.99
C ALA A 33 26.11 18.95 10.88
N GLU A 34 27.31 18.75 10.33
CA GLU A 34 27.95 17.44 10.22
C GLU A 34 28.12 16.76 11.59
N ALA A 35 28.55 17.50 12.61
CA ALA A 35 28.65 16.98 13.98
C ALA A 35 27.29 16.61 14.57
N PHE A 36 26.20 17.30 14.19
CA PHE A 36 24.83 16.91 14.59
C PHE A 36 24.41 15.62 13.93
N GLU A 37 24.58 15.53 12.62
CA GLU A 37 24.21 14.37 11.83
C GLU A 37 24.96 13.13 12.29
N SER A 38 26.26 13.27 12.61
CA SER A 38 27.05 12.20 13.20
C SER A 38 26.49 11.74 14.54
N HIS A 39 26.13 12.67 15.44
CA HIS A 39 25.59 12.34 16.77
C HIS A 39 24.20 11.70 16.67
N MET A 40 23.36 12.20 15.76
CA MET A 40 22.06 11.61 15.45
C MET A 40 22.19 10.19 14.87
N THR A 41 23.15 9.99 13.97
CA THR A 41 23.43 8.68 13.39
C THR A 41 23.87 7.69 14.46
N GLU A 42 24.81 8.08 15.32
CA GLU A 42 25.30 7.23 16.41
C GLU A 42 24.18 6.83 17.38
N TYR A 43 23.33 7.78 17.77
CA TYR A 43 22.14 7.50 18.56
C TYR A 43 21.20 6.51 17.87
N LEU A 44 20.92 6.70 16.57
CA LEU A 44 20.05 5.79 15.81
C LEU A 44 20.62 4.37 15.76
N ARG A 45 21.94 4.23 15.56
CA ARG A 45 22.62 2.92 15.58
C ARG A 45 22.42 2.21 16.90
N GLU A 46 22.65 2.91 18.01
CA GLU A 46 22.45 2.35 19.36
C GLU A 46 21.00 1.92 19.60
N GLN A 47 20.03 2.74 19.19
CA GLN A 47 18.61 2.37 19.31
C GLN A 47 18.26 1.14 18.47
N ILE A 48 18.82 1.02 17.26
CA ILE A 48 18.59 -0.13 16.38
C ILE A 48 19.18 -1.40 16.98
N SER A 49 20.44 -1.35 17.44
CA SER A 49 21.15 -2.51 17.97
C SER A 49 20.62 -3.00 19.32
N SER A 50 19.96 -2.12 20.10
CA SER A 50 19.41 -2.44 21.42
C SER A 50 17.89 -2.48 21.40
N TYR A 51 17.24 -1.34 21.67
CA TYR A 51 15.81 -1.22 21.88
C TYR A 51 14.96 -1.85 20.76
N PHE A 52 15.27 -1.53 19.49
CA PHE A 52 14.50 -2.06 18.38
C PHE A 52 14.80 -3.53 18.12
N ALA A 53 16.05 -3.97 18.16
CA ALA A 53 16.41 -5.38 18.01
C ALA A 53 15.67 -6.26 19.02
N ASP A 54 15.70 -5.91 20.31
CA ASP A 54 15.04 -6.66 21.37
C ASP A 54 13.52 -6.65 21.23
N LYS A 55 12.94 -5.49 20.92
CA LYS A 55 11.50 -5.34 20.77
C LYS A 55 10.96 -6.11 19.57
N LEU A 56 11.65 -6.04 18.43
CA LEU A 56 11.28 -6.76 17.22
C LEU A 56 11.45 -8.26 17.39
N LEU A 57 12.51 -8.69 18.07
CA LEU A 57 12.70 -10.09 18.41
C LEU A 57 11.53 -10.63 19.24
N ARG A 58 11.09 -9.88 20.27
CA ARG A 58 9.94 -10.28 21.09
C ARG A 58 8.67 -10.42 20.24
N ILE A 59 8.38 -9.44 19.39
CA ILE A 59 7.21 -9.48 18.50
C ILE A 59 7.26 -10.69 17.56
N VAL A 60 8.43 -10.98 16.97
CA VAL A 60 8.64 -12.14 16.10
C VAL A 60 8.38 -13.45 16.86
N CYS A 61 8.96 -13.60 18.05
CA CYS A 61 8.75 -14.77 18.90
C CYS A 61 7.27 -14.96 19.27
N ASP A 62 6.59 -13.89 19.69
CA ASP A 62 5.17 -13.91 20.04
C ASP A 62 4.30 -14.31 18.83
N THR A 63 4.61 -13.77 17.65
CA THR A 63 3.91 -14.09 16.40
C THR A 63 4.05 -15.59 16.06
N ILE A 64 5.26 -16.14 16.17
CA ILE A 64 5.51 -17.58 15.94
C ILE A 64 4.73 -18.45 16.94
N LEU A 65 4.65 -18.03 18.21
CA LEU A 65 3.92 -18.77 19.25
C LEU A 65 2.40 -18.75 18.99
N HIS A 66 1.83 -17.60 18.65
CA HIS A 66 0.40 -17.47 18.36
C HIS A 66 -0.01 -18.29 17.14
N MET A 67 0.80 -18.29 16.07
CA MET A 67 0.49 -19.06 14.85
C MET A 67 0.54 -20.58 15.10
N LYS A 68 1.50 -21.07 15.91
CA LYS A 68 1.54 -22.48 16.33
C LYS A 68 0.34 -22.90 17.20
N GLY A 69 -0.21 -21.97 17.97
CA GLY A 69 -1.43 -22.19 18.76
C GLY A 69 -2.66 -22.38 17.88
N ILE A 70 -2.80 -21.54 16.84
CA ILE A 70 -3.92 -21.57 15.89
C ILE A 70 -3.91 -22.86 15.04
N SER A 71 -2.73 -23.31 14.60
CA SER A 71 -2.61 -24.58 13.84
C SER A 71 -2.98 -25.82 14.66
N LYS A 72 -2.94 -25.75 16.02
CA LYS A 72 -3.34 -26.87 16.90
C LYS A 72 -4.82 -26.86 17.26
N SER A 73 -5.49 -25.72 17.23
CA SER A 73 -6.92 -25.60 17.55
C SER A 73 -7.85 -25.85 16.36
N GLY A 74 -7.33 -25.89 15.13
CA GLY A 74 -8.11 -26.01 13.89
C GLY A 74 -8.31 -27.44 13.34
N ALA A 75 -7.85 -28.48 14.03
CA ALA A 75 -7.92 -29.87 13.51
C ALA A 75 -9.33 -30.51 13.62
N ASN A 76 -10.40 -29.72 13.70
CA ASN A 76 -11.78 -30.18 13.59
C ASN A 76 -12.67 -29.03 13.09
N GLN A 77 -12.74 -28.80 11.77
CA GLN A 77 -14.00 -28.58 11.05
C GLN A 77 -13.79 -28.31 9.54
N HIS A 78 -14.41 -29.21 8.77
CA HIS A 78 -14.95 -29.08 7.41
C HIS A 78 -14.05 -28.72 6.22
N ILE A 79 -13.87 -29.75 5.39
CA ILE A 79 -13.54 -29.70 3.97
C ILE A 79 -14.62 -28.89 3.24
N SER A 80 -14.21 -27.89 2.47
CA SER A 80 -15.02 -27.21 1.46
C SER A 80 -14.13 -26.83 0.28
N ASP A 81 -14.44 -27.41 -0.87
CA ASP A 81 -13.78 -27.25 -2.16
C ASP A 81 -13.63 -25.78 -2.58
N GLY A 82 -12.39 -25.35 -2.79
CA GLY A 82 -12.03 -24.02 -3.28
C GLY A 82 -11.64 -24.03 -4.76
N ILE A 83 -12.22 -23.12 -5.54
CA ILE A 83 -11.73 -22.74 -6.87
C ILE A 83 -10.41 -21.96 -6.70
N PRO A 84 -9.36 -22.26 -7.48
CA PRO A 84 -8.03 -21.70 -7.30
C PRO A 84 -7.94 -20.29 -7.88
N ILE A 85 -7.97 -19.27 -7.02
CA ILE A 85 -7.45 -17.95 -7.40
C ILE A 85 -5.93 -18.02 -7.24
N ALA A 86 -5.26 -18.11 -8.40
CA ALA A 86 -3.82 -17.94 -8.60
C ALA A 86 -3.32 -16.67 -7.86
N ASN A 87 -2.22 -16.66 -7.11
CA ASN A 87 -1.06 -17.53 -7.07
C ASN A 87 -0.67 -17.83 -5.62
N ASN A 88 -0.03 -18.98 -5.44
CA ASN A 88 0.72 -19.39 -4.25
C ASN A 88 1.52 -18.22 -3.61
N ILE A 89 0.91 -17.47 -2.70
CA ILE A 89 1.65 -16.97 -1.56
C ILE A 89 1.68 -18.21 -0.66
N PRO A 90 2.80 -18.96 -0.58
CA PRO A 90 2.90 -19.97 0.47
C PRO A 90 2.60 -19.20 1.73
N MET A 91 1.50 -19.53 2.42
CA MET A 91 0.96 -18.82 3.58
C MET A 91 2.12 -18.45 4.50
N GLY A 92 2.68 -17.27 4.24
CA GLY A 92 4.08 -17.02 4.48
C GLY A 92 4.17 -16.66 5.93
N ASP A 93 5.04 -17.35 6.66
CA ASP A 93 5.25 -17.17 8.10
C ASP A 93 5.06 -15.69 8.46
N SER A 94 3.95 -15.34 9.14
CA SER A 94 3.56 -13.93 9.31
C SER A 94 4.66 -13.14 10.02
N ALA A 95 5.51 -13.84 10.76
CA ALA A 95 6.73 -13.30 11.34
C ALA A 95 7.79 -12.91 10.28
N LEU A 96 8.00 -13.72 9.24
CA LEU A 96 8.89 -13.40 8.13
C LEU A 96 8.43 -12.15 7.38
N GLU A 97 7.15 -12.05 7.04
CA GLU A 97 6.61 -10.85 6.36
C GLU A 97 6.73 -9.61 7.24
N PHE A 98 6.45 -9.73 8.55
CA PHE A 98 6.69 -8.65 9.50
C PHE A 98 8.17 -8.19 9.50
N ILE A 99 9.13 -9.12 9.56
CA ILE A 99 10.57 -8.82 9.51
C ILE A 99 10.91 -8.07 8.22
N LYS A 100 10.42 -8.55 7.07
CA LYS A 100 10.68 -7.97 5.75
C LYS A 100 10.21 -6.52 5.69
N HIS A 101 8.99 -6.23 6.12
CA HIS A 101 8.42 -4.88 6.09
C HIS A 101 9.14 -3.92 7.04
N VAL A 102 9.33 -4.31 8.31
CA VAL A 102 9.98 -3.42 9.29
C VAL A 102 11.42 -3.11 8.88
N CYS A 103 12.18 -4.12 8.41
CA CYS A 103 13.54 -3.90 7.96
C CYS A 103 13.60 -3.03 6.69
N ALA A 104 12.64 -3.18 5.77
CA ALA A 104 12.57 -2.34 4.56
C ALA A 104 12.32 -0.86 4.92
N VAL A 105 11.39 -0.58 5.83
CA VAL A 105 11.11 0.79 6.30
C VAL A 105 12.32 1.39 7.02
N LEU A 106 12.98 0.63 7.89
CA LEU A 106 14.16 1.14 8.60
C LEU A 106 15.32 1.39 7.63
N ALA A 107 15.47 0.57 6.59
CA ALA A 107 16.55 0.68 5.60
C ALA A 107 16.43 1.89 4.67
N LEU A 108 15.33 2.65 4.74
CA LEU A 108 15.17 3.95 4.08
C LEU A 108 16.21 4.97 4.56
N ASP A 109 16.73 4.82 5.78
CA ASP A 109 17.85 5.64 6.27
C ASP A 109 19.19 4.97 5.95
N GLN A 110 19.94 5.59 5.03
CA GLN A 110 21.21 5.05 4.55
C GLN A 110 22.30 5.01 5.63
N ASN A 111 22.20 5.86 6.67
CA ASN A 111 23.24 6.03 7.68
C ASN A 111 23.36 4.84 8.66
N VAL A 112 22.32 4.02 8.72
CA VAL A 112 22.15 2.90 9.66
C VAL A 112 21.94 1.55 8.96
N GLN A 113 22.20 1.47 7.66
CA GLN A 113 21.95 0.22 6.92
C GLN A 113 22.73 -0.98 7.44
N HIS A 114 23.97 -0.79 7.89
CA HIS A 114 24.76 -1.89 8.42
C HIS A 114 24.10 -2.51 9.66
N ASP A 115 23.65 -1.68 10.60
CA ASP A 115 22.98 -2.09 11.82
C ASP A 115 21.66 -2.81 11.53
N ILE A 116 20.91 -2.32 10.53
CA ILE A 116 19.67 -2.95 10.06
C ILE A 116 19.94 -4.31 9.42
N LEU A 117 20.99 -4.45 8.62
CA LEU A 117 21.38 -5.74 8.03
C LEU A 117 21.73 -6.76 9.10
N VAL A 118 22.50 -6.35 10.12
CA VAL A 118 22.82 -7.21 11.27
C VAL A 118 21.56 -7.62 12.03
N MET A 119 20.67 -6.67 12.32
CA MET A 119 19.40 -6.94 13.00
C MET A 119 18.52 -7.89 12.17
N ARG A 120 18.36 -7.63 10.87
CA ARG A 120 17.61 -8.48 9.93
C ARG A 120 18.15 -9.90 9.90
N LYS A 121 19.47 -10.06 9.77
CA LYS A 121 20.13 -11.37 9.81
C LYS A 121 19.84 -12.12 11.11
N ASN A 122 19.82 -11.41 12.24
CA ASN A 122 19.49 -12.02 13.52
C ASN A 122 18.03 -12.43 13.62
N LEU A 123 17.08 -11.59 13.16
CA LEU A 123 15.65 -11.91 13.14
C LEU A 123 15.34 -13.12 12.23
N LEU A 124 15.96 -13.19 11.05
CA LEU A 124 15.76 -14.28 10.09
C LEU A 124 16.16 -15.66 10.64
N LYS A 125 17.14 -15.73 11.56
CA LYS A 125 17.51 -16.98 12.23
C LYS A 125 16.34 -17.59 13.03
N TYR A 126 15.45 -16.76 13.59
CA TYR A 126 14.32 -17.22 14.41
C TYR A 126 13.20 -17.82 13.58
N VAL A 127 13.00 -17.31 12.36
CA VAL A 127 12.08 -17.87 11.36
C VAL A 127 12.75 -18.94 10.48
N ARG A 128 14.02 -19.28 10.74
CA ARG A 128 14.81 -20.30 10.03
C ARG A 128 14.96 -20.02 8.52
N VAL A 129 14.95 -18.75 8.14
CA VAL A 129 15.13 -18.31 6.75
C VAL A 129 16.57 -17.81 6.56
N ARG A 130 17.19 -18.13 5.42
CA ARG A 130 18.53 -17.64 5.10
C ARG A 130 18.44 -16.20 4.58
N GLU A 131 19.43 -15.38 4.90
CA GLU A 131 19.46 -13.94 4.59
C GLU A 131 19.23 -13.61 3.11
N PHE A 132 19.76 -14.44 2.22
CA PHE A 132 19.69 -14.29 0.77
C PHE A 132 18.76 -15.30 0.09
N ALA A 133 17.86 -15.93 0.84
CA ALA A 133 16.85 -16.80 0.25
C ALA A 133 15.79 -15.96 -0.49
N PRO A 134 15.20 -16.47 -1.59
CA PRO A 134 14.20 -15.72 -2.35
C PRO A 134 12.98 -15.33 -1.48
N GLU A 135 12.57 -16.18 -0.54
CA GLU A 135 11.49 -15.87 0.41
C GLU A 135 11.84 -14.73 1.39
N ALA A 136 13.13 -14.50 1.66
CA ALA A 136 13.60 -13.42 2.51
C ALA A 136 13.55 -12.06 1.80
N GLU A 137 13.63 -12.04 0.47
CA GLU A 137 13.66 -10.82 -0.31
C GLU A 137 12.40 -9.98 -0.06
N PHE A 138 12.59 -8.72 0.32
CA PHE A 138 11.45 -7.81 0.49
C PHE A 138 10.85 -7.54 -0.88
N GLN A 139 9.61 -7.96 -1.06
CA GLN A 139 8.81 -7.63 -2.22
C GLN A 139 7.70 -6.71 -1.75
N GLU A 140 7.59 -5.53 -2.37
CA GLU A 140 6.44 -4.66 -2.16
C GLU A 140 5.18 -5.35 -2.69
N GLN A 141 4.53 -6.11 -1.82
CA GLN A 141 3.17 -6.63 -2.05
C GLN A 141 2.16 -5.51 -1.79
N CYS A 142 2.38 -4.33 -2.37
CA CYS A 142 1.30 -3.37 -2.52
C CYS A 142 0.30 -4.03 -3.48
N LEU A 143 -0.91 -4.31 -2.98
CA LEU A 143 -2.05 -4.68 -3.81
C LEU A 143 -2.07 -3.70 -4.99
N SER A 144 -1.90 -4.21 -6.20
CA SER A 144 -2.05 -3.43 -7.42
C SER A 144 -3.39 -3.84 -8.01
N PHE A 145 -4.27 -2.87 -8.17
CA PHE A 145 -5.54 -3.07 -8.84
C PHE A 145 -5.57 -2.14 -10.04
N THR A 146 -5.12 -2.66 -11.17
CA THR A 146 -4.99 -1.89 -12.40
C THR A 146 -6.25 -2.00 -13.24
N LEU A 147 -6.86 -0.87 -13.60
CA LEU A 147 -7.81 -0.77 -14.69
C LEU A 147 -7.02 -0.58 -16.00
N PRO A 148 -7.01 -1.57 -16.90
CA PRO A 148 -6.22 -1.47 -18.13
C PRO A 148 -6.92 -0.61 -19.18
N ASN A 149 -6.13 0.11 -19.99
CA ASN A 149 -6.57 0.84 -21.19
C ASN A 149 -7.71 1.84 -20.93
N VAL A 150 -7.62 2.65 -19.88
CA VAL A 150 -8.58 3.73 -19.65
C VAL A 150 -8.28 4.87 -20.63
N ILE A 151 -9.28 5.22 -21.43
CA ILE A 151 -9.15 6.25 -22.48
C ILE A 151 -9.81 7.55 -22.00
N CYS A 152 -9.07 8.66 -22.05
CA CYS A 152 -9.64 9.98 -21.83
C CYS A 152 -10.48 10.39 -23.04
N SER A 153 -11.77 10.65 -22.85
CA SER A 153 -12.69 11.06 -23.92
C SER A 153 -12.35 12.40 -24.58
N TYR A 154 -11.56 13.25 -23.93
CA TYR A 154 -11.21 14.59 -24.41
C TYR A 154 -9.92 14.64 -25.22
N CYS A 155 -8.86 13.99 -24.74
CA CYS A 155 -7.55 14.00 -25.41
C CYS A 155 -7.16 12.65 -26.01
N ASN A 156 -7.99 11.63 -25.82
CA ASN A 156 -7.78 10.25 -26.29
C ASN A 156 -6.50 9.60 -25.74
N ASP A 157 -5.96 10.12 -24.64
CA ASP A 157 -4.87 9.50 -23.88
C ASP A 157 -5.35 8.15 -23.34
N CYS A 158 -4.59 7.08 -23.61
CA CYS A 158 -4.91 5.73 -23.18
C CYS A 158 -3.83 5.26 -22.21
N ARG A 159 -4.22 5.00 -20.96
CA ARG A 159 -3.29 4.50 -19.96
C ARG A 159 -3.96 3.57 -18.97
N ASP A 160 -3.13 2.76 -18.34
CA ASP A 160 -3.52 1.96 -17.21
C ASP A 160 -3.64 2.84 -15.95
N LEU A 161 -4.70 2.61 -15.17
CA LEU A 161 -4.95 3.28 -13.89
C LEU A 161 -4.78 2.29 -12.75
N ASP A 162 -3.73 2.42 -11.94
CA ASP A 162 -3.58 1.61 -10.72
C ASP A 162 -4.33 2.27 -9.55
N LEU A 163 -5.48 1.71 -9.16
CA LEU A 163 -6.35 2.26 -8.12
C LEU A 163 -5.68 2.31 -6.73
N CYS A 164 -4.63 1.50 -6.52
CA CYS A 164 -3.94 1.42 -5.24
C CYS A 164 -2.70 2.29 -5.18
N ARG A 165 -2.10 2.62 -6.33
CA ARG A 165 -0.81 3.34 -6.41
C ARG A 165 -0.93 4.74 -7.00
N ASP A 166 -1.98 5.01 -7.77
CA ASP A 166 -2.18 6.30 -8.42
C ASP A 166 -2.64 7.35 -7.40
N ARG A 167 -1.76 8.33 -7.12
CA ARG A 167 -1.99 9.37 -6.11
C ARG A 167 -3.24 10.21 -6.39
N ALA A 168 -3.55 10.49 -7.65
CA ALA A 168 -4.74 11.27 -8.00
C ALA A 168 -6.01 10.46 -7.68
N LEU A 169 -6.02 9.16 -8.01
CA LEU A 169 -7.15 8.28 -7.71
C LEU A 169 -7.34 8.07 -6.21
N LEU A 170 -6.25 7.97 -5.44
CA LEU A 170 -6.30 7.92 -3.97
C LEU A 170 -6.86 9.21 -3.34
N ALA A 171 -6.64 10.35 -3.98
CA ALA A 171 -7.27 11.62 -3.63
C ALA A 171 -8.72 11.76 -4.17
N GLN A 172 -9.27 10.70 -4.76
CA GLN A 172 -10.58 10.66 -5.43
C GLN A 172 -10.68 11.57 -6.67
N GLU A 173 -9.55 11.92 -7.28
CA GLU A 173 -9.46 12.75 -8.47
C GLU A 173 -9.36 11.89 -9.73
N TRP A 174 -10.51 11.48 -10.26
CA TRP A 174 -10.62 10.68 -11.47
C TRP A 174 -10.43 11.54 -12.73
N ARG A 175 -9.21 12.02 -12.97
CA ARG A 175 -8.88 12.93 -14.08
C ARG A 175 -7.76 12.40 -14.96
N CYS A 176 -7.80 12.79 -16.22
CA CYS A 176 -6.73 12.54 -17.16
C CYS A 176 -5.40 13.11 -16.63
N ALA A 177 -4.36 12.29 -16.65
CA ALA A 177 -3.03 12.66 -16.14
C ALA A 177 -2.27 13.62 -17.09
N VAL A 178 -2.76 13.80 -18.32
CA VAL A 178 -2.22 14.78 -19.26
C VAL A 178 -2.47 16.18 -18.71
N LEU A 179 -1.39 16.90 -18.40
CA LEU A 179 -1.40 18.23 -17.75
C LEU A 179 -2.29 19.25 -18.48
N GLN A 180 -2.27 19.25 -19.81
CA GLN A 180 -3.08 20.13 -20.65
C GLN A 180 -4.54 19.70 -20.80
N CYS A 181 -4.90 18.49 -20.35
CA CYS A 181 -6.27 17.98 -20.40
C CYS A 181 -6.96 18.15 -19.04
N GLY A 182 -6.50 17.42 -18.02
CA GLY A 182 -7.07 17.45 -16.66
C GLY A 182 -8.57 17.14 -16.56
N GLN A 183 -9.19 16.70 -17.66
CA GLN A 183 -10.62 16.45 -17.72
C GLN A 183 -10.95 15.18 -16.93
N PRO A 184 -12.13 15.13 -16.28
CA PRO A 184 -12.55 13.93 -15.59
C PRO A 184 -12.65 12.77 -16.60
N TYR A 185 -12.24 11.58 -16.18
CA TYR A 185 -12.58 10.38 -16.93
C TYR A 185 -14.08 10.17 -16.85
N ASP A 186 -14.70 9.92 -18.00
CA ASP A 186 -16.11 9.55 -18.03
C ASP A 186 -16.31 8.17 -17.46
N ARG A 187 -17.25 8.07 -16.53
CA ARG A 187 -17.57 6.83 -15.84
C ARG A 187 -18.56 5.96 -16.60
N GLU A 188 -19.10 6.46 -17.71
CA GLU A 188 -20.13 5.80 -18.50
C GLU A 188 -19.64 5.54 -19.94
N ASP A 189 -19.07 4.36 -20.15
CA ASP A 189 -18.84 3.84 -21.51
C ASP A 189 -20.21 3.52 -22.14
N LEU A 190 -20.71 4.45 -22.94
CA LEU A 190 -21.89 4.22 -23.77
C LEU A 190 -21.48 3.65 -25.13
N VAL A 191 -22.11 2.58 -25.59
CA VAL A 191 -21.87 1.96 -26.90
C VAL A 191 -23.09 2.09 -27.80
N CYS A 192 -22.84 2.28 -29.09
CA CYS A 192 -23.91 2.37 -30.08
C CYS A 192 -24.52 0.99 -30.36
N LEU A 193 -25.85 0.89 -30.33
CA LEU A 193 -26.58 -0.36 -30.64
C LEU A 193 -26.38 -0.87 -32.08
N LYS A 194 -26.03 0.02 -33.02
CA LYS A 194 -25.88 -0.33 -34.44
C LYS A 194 -24.46 -0.70 -34.83
N CYS A 195 -23.49 0.17 -34.52
CA CYS A 195 -22.11 0.01 -34.96
C CYS A 195 -21.16 -0.47 -33.86
N ASN A 196 -21.66 -0.63 -32.63
CA ASN A 196 -20.89 -1.05 -31.45
C ASN A 196 -19.69 -0.15 -31.11
N GLN A 197 -19.66 1.08 -31.64
CA GLN A 197 -18.65 2.08 -31.31
C GLN A 197 -18.99 2.78 -30.00
N VAL A 198 -17.96 3.12 -29.23
CA VAL A 198 -18.08 3.90 -28.00
C VAL A 198 -18.51 5.34 -28.34
N LYS A 199 -19.38 5.92 -27.52
CA LYS A 199 -19.84 7.30 -27.65
C LYS A 199 -18.66 8.25 -27.47
N ALA A 200 -18.27 8.89 -28.57
CA ALA A 200 -17.12 9.79 -28.58
C ALA A 200 -17.44 11.22 -28.12
N ALA A 201 -18.71 11.65 -28.17
CA ALA A 201 -19.11 13.03 -27.88
C ALA A 201 -20.22 13.10 -26.83
N HIS A 202 -20.01 13.90 -25.79
CA HIS A 202 -20.87 14.03 -24.61
C HIS A 202 -22.33 14.38 -24.89
N LEU A 203 -22.54 15.45 -25.66
CA LEU A 203 -23.86 15.99 -25.94
C LEU A 203 -24.57 15.26 -27.09
N ALA A 204 -23.94 14.25 -27.70
CA ALA A 204 -24.55 13.51 -28.78
C ALA A 204 -25.61 12.54 -28.21
N GLU A 205 -26.88 12.81 -28.51
CA GLU A 205 -27.97 11.88 -28.19
C GLU A 205 -27.92 10.61 -29.04
N HIS A 206 -27.35 10.71 -30.25
CA HIS A 206 -27.28 9.63 -31.23
C HIS A 206 -25.87 9.48 -31.79
N CYS A 207 -25.49 8.26 -32.15
CA CYS A 207 -24.24 7.98 -32.86
C CYS A 207 -24.25 8.59 -34.27
N ALA A 208 -23.08 8.81 -34.87
CA ALA A 208 -22.94 9.24 -36.26
C ALA A 208 -23.67 8.31 -37.26
N CYS A 209 -23.86 7.04 -36.92
CA CYS A 209 -24.68 6.09 -37.69
C CYS A 209 -26.19 6.17 -37.39
N ALA A 210 -26.65 7.22 -36.69
CA ALA A 210 -28.01 7.38 -36.18
C ALA A 210 -28.48 6.20 -35.30
N GLY A 211 -27.57 5.56 -34.57
CA GLY A 211 -27.89 4.52 -33.59
C GLY A 211 -27.96 5.11 -32.19
N SER A 212 -28.93 4.65 -31.39
CA SER A 212 -29.02 4.99 -29.97
C SER A 212 -27.88 4.34 -29.18
N PHE A 213 -27.55 4.96 -28.06
CA PHE A 213 -26.52 4.48 -27.15
C PHE A 213 -27.12 3.66 -26.00
N ARG A 214 -26.35 2.70 -25.48
CA ARG A 214 -26.62 1.96 -24.25
C ARG A 214 -25.36 1.88 -23.40
N CYS A 215 -25.48 1.56 -22.11
CA CYS A 215 -24.32 1.16 -21.32
C CYS A 215 -23.65 -0.07 -21.94
N LYS A 216 -22.31 -0.07 -21.93
CA LYS A 216 -21.49 -1.18 -22.42
C LYS A 216 -21.73 -2.47 -21.65
N GLU A 217 -21.95 -2.35 -20.34
CA GLU A 217 -22.29 -3.45 -19.45
C GLU A 217 -23.80 -3.48 -19.21
N ASP A 218 -24.38 -4.69 -19.24
CA ASP A 218 -25.77 -4.89 -18.91
C ASP A 218 -25.99 -4.83 -17.39
N VAL A 219 -27.12 -4.27 -16.96
CA VAL A 219 -27.46 -4.13 -15.54
C VAL A 219 -27.49 -5.48 -14.82
N SER A 220 -27.94 -6.55 -15.49
CA SER A 220 -27.95 -7.91 -14.94
C SER A 220 -26.54 -8.43 -14.68
N GLU A 221 -25.62 -8.18 -15.62
CA GLU A 221 -24.23 -8.60 -15.51
C GLU A 221 -23.49 -7.83 -14.40
N PHE A 222 -23.74 -6.51 -14.31
CA PHE A 222 -23.23 -5.67 -13.23
C PHE A 222 -23.75 -6.15 -11.85
N CYS A 223 -25.07 -6.38 -11.72
CA CYS A 223 -25.65 -6.90 -10.48
C CYS A 223 -25.09 -8.27 -10.12
N HIS A 224 -24.85 -9.15 -11.10
CA HIS A 224 -24.24 -10.45 -10.85
C HIS A 224 -22.83 -10.30 -10.28
N LYS A 225 -22.01 -9.41 -10.85
CA LYS A 225 -20.66 -9.11 -10.32
C LYS A 225 -20.74 -8.55 -8.90
N MET A 226 -21.64 -7.61 -8.63
CA MET A 226 -21.84 -7.07 -7.27
C MET A 226 -22.30 -8.14 -6.28
N GLN A 227 -23.14 -9.09 -6.69
CA GLN A 227 -23.54 -10.22 -5.85
C GLN A 227 -22.35 -11.14 -5.52
N VAL A 228 -21.45 -11.38 -6.49
CA VAL A 228 -20.21 -12.11 -6.24
C VAL A 228 -19.32 -11.37 -5.23
N PHE A 229 -19.15 -10.06 -5.38
CA PHE A 229 -18.40 -9.25 -4.41
C PHE A 229 -19.04 -9.26 -3.01
N LEU A 230 -20.36 -9.20 -2.92
CA LEU A 230 -21.09 -9.32 -1.64
C LEU A 230 -20.81 -10.68 -0.98
N ASN A 231 -20.89 -11.78 -1.74
CA ASN A 231 -20.61 -13.13 -1.23
C ASN A 231 -19.17 -13.26 -0.73
N ILE A 232 -18.20 -12.70 -1.46
CA ILE A 232 -16.79 -12.65 -1.06
C ILE A 232 -16.64 -11.81 0.22
N ALA A 233 -17.27 -10.64 0.28
CA ALA A 233 -17.18 -9.73 1.41
C ALA A 233 -17.74 -10.36 2.70
N VAL A 234 -18.88 -11.07 2.61
CA VAL A 234 -19.46 -11.82 3.73
C VAL A 234 -18.52 -12.95 4.17
N HIS A 235 -17.99 -13.73 3.23
CA HIS A 235 -17.16 -14.89 3.56
C HIS A 235 -15.79 -14.49 4.16
N GLN A 236 -15.19 -13.42 3.66
CA GLN A 236 -13.89 -12.92 4.11
C GLN A 236 -13.98 -11.84 5.20
N LYS A 237 -15.19 -11.49 5.64
CA LYS A 237 -15.49 -10.47 6.67
C LYS A 237 -14.99 -9.06 6.32
N PHE A 238 -15.11 -8.66 5.04
CA PHE A 238 -14.82 -7.29 4.60
C PHE A 238 -16.03 -6.39 4.79
N GLN A 239 -16.14 -5.80 5.99
CA GLN A 239 -17.32 -5.08 6.45
C GLN A 239 -17.71 -3.89 5.55
N LEU A 240 -16.74 -3.07 5.12
CA LEU A 240 -17.00 -1.94 4.23
C LEU A 240 -17.46 -2.40 2.83
N LEU A 241 -16.81 -3.43 2.27
CA LEU A 241 -17.18 -3.96 0.96
C LEU A 241 -18.58 -4.57 0.99
N GLN A 242 -18.91 -5.28 2.08
CA GLN A 242 -20.23 -5.84 2.31
C GLN A 242 -21.30 -4.75 2.37
N GLU A 243 -21.07 -3.69 3.16
CA GLU A 243 -22.00 -2.55 3.26
C GLU A 243 -22.20 -1.86 1.89
N CYS A 244 -21.11 -1.58 1.17
CA CYS A 244 -21.19 -0.94 -0.15
C CYS A 244 -21.92 -1.81 -1.18
N THR A 245 -21.60 -3.10 -1.26
CA THR A 245 -22.21 -4.01 -2.25
C THR A 245 -23.67 -4.32 -1.92
N SER A 246 -24.03 -4.45 -0.64
CA SER A 246 -25.44 -4.58 -0.21
C SER A 246 -26.25 -3.35 -0.62
N TRP A 247 -25.73 -2.15 -0.32
CA TRP A 247 -26.40 -0.90 -0.66
C TRP A 247 -26.62 -0.75 -2.17
N ILE A 248 -25.60 -1.04 -2.98
CA ILE A 248 -25.70 -1.01 -4.45
C ILE A 248 -26.76 -1.99 -4.97
N LEU A 249 -26.90 -3.16 -4.37
CA LEU A 249 -27.87 -4.18 -4.77
C LEU A 249 -29.31 -3.88 -4.30
N GLU A 250 -29.46 -3.09 -3.23
CA GLU A 250 -30.75 -2.65 -2.69
C GLU A 250 -31.39 -1.49 -3.49
N ILE A 251 -30.61 -0.70 -4.22
CA ILE A 251 -31.09 0.45 -5.03
C ILE A 251 -31.73 0.02 -6.37
N LYS A 252 -32.14 -1.25 -6.51
CA LYS A 252 -32.82 -1.74 -7.73
C LYS A 252 -34.17 -1.07 -7.97
#